data_AF-A0A3A5X1P1-F1
#
_entry.id   AF-A0A3A5X1P1-F1
#
_cell.length_a   1.000
_cell.length_b   1.000
_cell.length_c   1.000
_cell.angle_alpha   90.00
_cell.angle_beta   90.00
_cell.angle_gamma   90.00
#
_symmetry.space_group_name_H-M   'P 1'
#
loop_
_entity.id
_entity.type
_entity.pdbx_description
1 polymer ?
#
loop_
_entity_poly.entity_id
_entity_poly.type
_entity_poly.pdbx_seq_one_letter_code
_entity_poly.pdbx_strand_id
1 'polypeptide(L)'
;MASYIGMSNLQNHPHRSGFDIGRKNAFTAKVGELLPVYWDISMPGDKYKFNIEYFTRTQPVETSAYTRLREYFDFYAVPLRLLWKSAPSVLTQMQDINQIQALSLTQNLALGTYLPSLGLNSLSSAIYSLAGDYFSPGNSSALVNAFGFYRADLSYKLLNYLGYGNFIRSHPNSNSRWWSTSLKYADDNSTYTQQFIQNNTVNIFPLLAYQKIYQDFFRWSQWENANPSSYNVDYFSGVSPSLVSALPEASSDYWKSDTMFDLKYCNWNKDMLMGVLPNSQFGDVAVIDLPSEGINLQVADTSGTLHPVGTATVMTSGIATSPIGVHLSSGQTINAGSYFTTNVKDIASKFTVLALRQAEALQRWKEISQSGDSDYREQIRKHFGVNLPQALSNMCTYIGGISRNLDISEVVNNNLASEGDTAVIAGKGVGTGNGSFTYMTNEHCVVMCIYHAVPLLDYTITGQDGQLLVTDAESLPIPEFDNIGMEVLPMTQIFNSPKASIVNLFNAGYNPRYFNWKTKLDVVNGAFTTTLKSWVSPVTESLLSGWFGFGYQEGDVNENTRVVLNYKFFKVNPAVLDPIFGVNADSTWDTDQLLVNSYIGCYVARNLSRDGVPY
;
A
#
# COMPACT_ATOMS: atom_id res chain seq x y z
N MET A 1 -12.80 -41.29 12.82
CA MET A 1 -13.19 -42.65 12.38
C MET A 1 -12.53 -43.66 13.31
N ALA A 2 -13.32 -44.54 13.93
CA ALA A 2 -12.82 -45.55 14.87
C ALA A 2 -12.13 -46.71 14.12
N SER A 3 -10.95 -47.13 14.61
CA SER A 3 -9.91 -47.88 13.92
C SER A 3 -10.04 -49.42 14.00
N TYR A 4 -11.23 -49.98 13.80
CA TYR A 4 -11.39 -51.44 13.91
C TYR A 4 -10.72 -52.22 12.75
N ILE A 5 -10.49 -51.55 11.60
CA ILE A 5 -10.04 -52.19 10.35
C ILE A 5 -8.54 -51.95 10.07
N GLY A 6 -7.79 -51.30 10.97
CA GLY A 6 -6.39 -50.93 10.74
C GLY A 6 -6.15 -49.90 9.60
N MET A 7 -7.21 -49.45 8.93
CA MET A 7 -7.18 -48.54 7.78
C MET A 7 -6.53 -47.18 8.09
N SER A 8 -6.47 -46.78 9.37
CA SER A 8 -5.77 -45.56 9.80
C SER A 8 -4.26 -45.60 9.59
N ASN A 9 -3.67 -46.79 9.45
CA ASN A 9 -2.23 -46.97 9.24
C ASN A 9 -1.85 -46.97 7.75
N LEU A 10 -2.82 -46.97 6.83
CA LEU A 10 -2.56 -46.96 5.39
C LEU A 10 -2.12 -45.54 4.97
N GLN A 11 -0.82 -45.35 4.79
CA GLN A 11 -0.22 -44.07 4.36
C GLN A 11 0.77 -44.30 3.22
N ASN A 12 0.84 -43.34 2.29
CA ASN A 12 1.83 -43.37 1.23
C ASN A 12 3.23 -43.02 1.77
N HIS A 13 4.27 -43.64 1.22
CA HIS A 13 5.67 -43.34 1.50
C HIS A 13 6.33 -42.79 0.22
N PRO A 14 6.19 -41.48 -0.07
CA PRO A 14 6.70 -40.91 -1.30
C PRO A 14 8.24 -40.89 -1.32
N HIS A 15 8.82 -41.10 -2.50
CA HIS A 15 10.26 -40.87 -2.72
C HIS A 15 10.57 -39.38 -2.57
N ARG A 16 11.71 -39.07 -1.94
CA ARG A 16 12.16 -37.69 -1.71
C ARG A 16 13.49 -37.43 -2.42
N SER A 17 13.49 -36.48 -3.34
CA SER A 17 14.65 -36.16 -4.20
C SER A 17 14.94 -34.66 -4.21
N GLY A 18 16.18 -34.30 -4.56
CA GLY A 18 16.60 -32.91 -4.74
C GLY A 18 16.51 -32.47 -6.20
N PHE A 19 16.04 -31.26 -6.43
CA PHE A 19 15.91 -30.62 -7.74
C PHE A 19 16.59 -29.25 -7.71
N ASP A 20 17.33 -28.92 -8.77
CA ASP A 20 17.84 -27.57 -9.01
C ASP A 20 16.84 -26.84 -9.91
N ILE A 21 16.13 -25.87 -9.33
CA ILE A 21 15.16 -25.00 -10.01
C ILE A 21 15.65 -23.54 -9.98
N GLY A 22 16.96 -23.34 -9.86
CA GLY A 22 17.60 -22.05 -9.98
C GLY A 22 17.55 -21.51 -11.40
N ARG A 23 17.49 -20.19 -11.54
CA ARG A 23 17.56 -19.53 -12.86
C ARG A 23 18.27 -18.19 -12.81
N LYS A 24 18.93 -17.85 -13.91
CA LYS A 24 19.36 -16.49 -14.21
C LYS A 24 18.16 -15.67 -14.67
N ASN A 25 18.02 -14.45 -14.16
CA ASN A 25 17.05 -13.48 -14.61
C ASN A 25 17.74 -12.13 -14.83
N ALA A 26 17.73 -11.63 -16.06
CA ALA A 26 18.23 -10.30 -16.40
C ALA A 26 17.01 -9.41 -16.67
N PHE A 27 16.86 -8.36 -15.88
CA PHE A 27 15.66 -7.53 -15.87
C PHE A 27 16.01 -6.06 -15.63
N THR A 28 15.04 -5.19 -15.90
CA THR A 28 15.16 -3.74 -15.73
C THR A 28 14.16 -3.27 -14.68
N ALA A 29 14.49 -2.23 -13.94
CA ALA A 29 13.60 -1.77 -12.88
C ALA A 29 13.60 -0.25 -12.74
N LYS A 30 12.44 0.30 -12.42
CA LYS A 30 12.36 1.64 -11.86
C LYS A 30 12.43 1.57 -10.35
N VAL A 31 12.95 2.65 -9.77
CA VAL A 31 12.98 2.80 -8.33
C VAL A 31 11.55 2.97 -7.81
N GLY A 32 11.21 2.25 -6.74
CA GLY A 32 9.88 2.22 -6.17
C GLY A 32 8.97 1.10 -6.66
N GLU A 33 9.23 0.48 -7.82
CA GLU A 33 8.39 -0.60 -8.35
C GLU A 33 8.60 -1.91 -7.57
N LEU A 34 7.51 -2.64 -7.32
CA LEU A 34 7.54 -4.00 -6.78
C LEU A 34 7.51 -4.99 -7.93
N LEU A 35 8.64 -5.63 -8.25
CA LEU A 35 8.77 -6.52 -9.40
C LEU A 35 8.92 -7.99 -8.97
N PRO A 36 8.04 -8.90 -9.43
CA PRO A 36 8.20 -10.32 -9.16
C PRO A 36 9.29 -10.92 -10.07
N VAL A 37 10.43 -11.27 -9.50
CA VAL A 37 11.61 -11.74 -10.27
C VAL A 37 11.74 -13.27 -10.30
N TYR A 38 11.14 -13.95 -9.33
CA TYR A 38 11.11 -15.40 -9.23
C TYR A 38 9.86 -15.85 -8.49
N TRP A 39 9.27 -16.96 -8.92
CA TRP A 39 8.21 -17.61 -8.17
C TRP A 39 8.17 -19.10 -8.49
N ASP A 40 7.63 -19.88 -7.56
CA ASP A 40 7.42 -21.32 -7.68
C ASP A 40 6.20 -21.74 -6.85
N ILE A 41 5.42 -22.69 -7.34
CA ILE A 41 4.30 -23.27 -6.58
C ILE A 41 4.85 -24.46 -5.80
N SER A 42 4.98 -24.25 -4.49
CA SER A 42 5.50 -25.24 -3.57
C SER A 42 4.47 -26.29 -3.18
N MET A 43 4.99 -27.48 -2.85
CA MET A 43 4.23 -28.60 -2.33
C MET A 43 4.45 -28.73 -0.81
N PRO A 44 3.53 -29.36 -0.06
CA PRO A 44 3.73 -29.65 1.35
C PRO A 44 4.96 -30.52 1.60
N GLY A 45 5.85 -30.08 2.49
CA GLY A 45 7.08 -30.79 2.85
C GLY A 45 8.31 -30.42 2.00
N ASP A 46 8.17 -29.50 1.04
CA ASP A 46 9.28 -29.00 0.25
C ASP A 46 10.27 -28.23 1.12
N LYS A 47 11.55 -28.54 0.97
CA LYS A 47 12.64 -27.81 1.63
C LYS A 47 13.45 -27.05 0.61
N TYR A 48 13.32 -25.73 0.64
CA TYR A 48 14.02 -24.79 -0.21
C TYR A 48 15.35 -24.36 0.41
N LYS A 49 16.37 -24.25 -0.43
CA LYS A 49 17.63 -23.56 -0.16
C LYS A 49 17.87 -22.56 -1.28
N PHE A 50 17.73 -21.29 -0.95
CA PHE A 50 17.96 -20.18 -1.87
C PHE A 50 19.40 -19.68 -1.73
N ASN A 51 20.04 -19.39 -2.86
CA ASN A 51 21.30 -18.67 -2.97
C ASN A 51 21.14 -17.59 -4.05
N ILE A 52 21.13 -16.33 -3.65
CA ILE A 52 20.92 -15.20 -4.55
C ILE A 52 22.27 -14.54 -4.78
N GLU A 53 22.55 -14.26 -6.05
CA GLU A 53 23.71 -13.49 -6.48
C GLU A 53 23.23 -12.50 -7.53
N TYR A 54 23.54 -11.21 -7.37
CA TYR A 54 23.12 -10.22 -8.34
C TYR A 54 24.16 -9.13 -8.54
N PHE A 55 24.07 -8.52 -9.71
CA PHE A 55 24.89 -7.43 -10.15
C PHE A 55 24.00 -6.40 -10.86
N THR A 56 23.92 -5.20 -10.32
CA THR A 56 23.12 -4.09 -10.83
C THR A 56 24.01 -3.01 -11.43
N ARG A 57 23.58 -2.43 -12.54
CA ARG A 57 24.11 -1.18 -13.11
C ARG A 57 22.99 -0.16 -13.20
N THR A 58 23.33 1.11 -13.08
CA THR A 58 22.40 2.18 -13.46
C THR A 58 22.50 2.46 -14.95
N GLN A 59 21.45 3.05 -15.54
CA GLN A 59 21.62 3.82 -16.77
C GLN A 59 22.65 4.95 -16.57
N PRO A 60 23.25 5.50 -17.64
CA PRO A 60 24.19 6.62 -17.53
C PRO A 60 23.60 7.77 -16.71
N VAL A 61 24.36 8.24 -15.73
CA VAL A 61 23.99 9.33 -14.83
C VAL A 61 24.74 10.59 -15.29
N GLU A 62 24.09 11.74 -15.25
CA GLU A 62 24.65 13.02 -15.73
C GLU A 62 25.90 13.46 -14.95
N THR A 63 26.04 13.01 -13.70
CA THR A 63 27.21 13.30 -12.84
C THR A 63 27.40 12.19 -11.80
N SER A 64 28.46 12.29 -10.97
CA SER A 64 28.65 11.48 -9.77
C SER A 64 27.71 11.91 -8.64
N ALA A 65 26.42 11.58 -8.79
CA ALA A 65 25.40 11.94 -7.82
C ALA A 65 25.67 11.34 -6.43
N TYR A 66 25.39 12.12 -5.38
CA TYR A 66 25.49 11.71 -3.97
C TYR A 66 24.31 10.84 -3.51
N THR A 67 23.28 10.71 -4.34
CA THR A 67 22.12 9.87 -4.06
C THR A 67 22.53 8.42 -3.87
N ARG A 68 22.06 7.82 -2.78
CA ARG A 68 22.23 6.41 -2.46
C ARG A 68 20.94 5.66 -2.71
N LEU A 69 21.01 4.52 -3.40
CA LEU A 69 19.88 3.62 -3.63
C LEU A 69 20.08 2.37 -2.80
N ARG A 70 19.00 1.80 -2.25
CA ARG A 70 19.03 0.52 -1.58
C ARG A 70 18.15 -0.47 -2.30
N GLU A 71 18.72 -1.60 -2.68
CA GLU A 71 18.05 -2.68 -3.39
C GLU A 71 17.71 -3.81 -2.42
N TYR A 72 16.56 -4.44 -2.65
CA TYR A 72 16.01 -5.50 -1.83
C TYR A 72 15.52 -6.65 -2.72
N PHE A 73 15.87 -7.87 -2.33
CA PHE A 73 15.30 -9.11 -2.85
C PHE A 73 14.66 -9.84 -1.70
N ASP A 74 13.35 -9.72 -1.58
CA ASP A 74 12.58 -10.27 -0.47
C ASP A 74 11.72 -11.44 -0.92
N PHE A 75 11.75 -12.51 -0.14
CA PHE A 75 11.00 -13.72 -0.43
C PHE A 75 9.84 -13.88 0.54
N TYR A 76 8.72 -14.27 -0.04
CA TYR A 76 7.45 -14.47 0.65
C TYR A 76 6.88 -15.83 0.28
N ALA A 77 6.21 -16.46 1.23
CA ALA A 77 5.41 -17.67 1.04
C ALA A 77 3.93 -17.32 1.24
N VAL A 78 3.13 -17.51 0.18
CA VAL A 78 1.69 -17.19 0.14
C VAL A 78 0.89 -18.49 0.04
N PRO A 79 0.30 -18.99 1.14
CA PRO A 79 -0.57 -20.16 1.10
C PRO A 79 -1.73 -20.00 0.12
N LEU A 80 -2.00 -21.03 -0.68
CA LEU A 80 -3.08 -20.98 -1.68
C LEU A 80 -4.46 -20.80 -1.03
N ARG A 81 -4.64 -21.25 0.21
CA ARG A 81 -5.87 -21.03 1.00
C ARG A 81 -6.18 -19.56 1.29
N LEU A 82 -5.18 -18.67 1.28
CA LEU A 82 -5.39 -17.23 1.48
C LEU A 82 -5.86 -16.53 0.20
N LEU A 83 -5.60 -17.14 -0.96
CA LEU A 83 -6.00 -16.64 -2.27
C LEU A 83 -7.38 -17.20 -2.68
N TRP A 84 -7.63 -18.46 -2.32
CA TRP A 84 -8.88 -19.14 -2.56
C TRP A 84 -9.16 -20.12 -1.41
N LYS A 85 -10.19 -19.82 -0.61
CA LYS A 85 -10.55 -20.59 0.59
C LYS A 85 -10.86 -22.06 0.29
N SER A 86 -11.35 -22.35 -0.92
CA SER A 86 -11.64 -23.72 -1.39
C SER A 86 -10.44 -24.45 -1.98
N ALA A 87 -9.25 -23.83 -2.03
CA ALA A 87 -8.05 -24.51 -2.54
C ALA A 87 -7.73 -25.83 -1.81
N PRO A 88 -7.79 -25.94 -0.46
CA PRO A 88 -7.44 -27.18 0.23
C PRO A 88 -8.35 -28.37 -0.13
N SER A 89 -9.66 -28.15 -0.28
CA SER A 89 -10.62 -29.22 -0.64
C SER A 89 -10.41 -29.67 -2.08
N VAL A 90 -10.14 -28.74 -3.00
CA VAL A 90 -9.90 -29.03 -4.42
C VAL A 90 -8.55 -29.71 -4.66
N LEU A 91 -7.49 -29.26 -3.98
CA LEU A 91 -6.14 -29.86 -4.10
C LEU A 91 -6.09 -31.29 -3.55
N THR A 92 -6.89 -31.59 -2.51
CA THR A 92 -7.02 -32.96 -1.96
C THR A 92 -8.07 -33.81 -2.70
N GLN A 93 -8.76 -33.23 -3.68
CA GLN A 93 -9.84 -33.86 -4.45
C GLN A 93 -11.03 -34.33 -3.59
N MET A 94 -11.22 -33.73 -2.41
CA MET A 94 -12.27 -34.08 -1.44
C MET A 94 -13.42 -33.07 -1.43
N GLN A 95 -13.61 -32.33 -2.53
CA GLN A 95 -14.54 -31.20 -2.60
C GLN A 95 -16.02 -31.55 -2.34
N ASP A 96 -16.46 -32.77 -2.66
CA ASP A 96 -17.85 -33.20 -2.43
C ASP A 96 -18.13 -33.54 -0.96
N ILE A 97 -17.11 -33.97 -0.21
CA ILE A 97 -17.24 -34.45 1.17
C ILE A 97 -16.86 -33.36 2.17
N ASN A 98 -15.80 -32.62 1.89
CA ASN A 98 -15.27 -31.57 2.77
C ASN A 98 -15.69 -30.18 2.27
N GLN A 99 -16.98 -29.89 2.34
CA GLN A 99 -17.55 -28.59 1.96
C GLN A 99 -17.34 -27.57 3.08
N ILE A 100 -16.47 -26.58 2.83
CA ILE A 100 -16.06 -25.56 3.82
C ILE A 100 -16.93 -24.29 3.74
N GLN A 101 -17.62 -24.06 2.60
CA GLN A 101 -18.36 -22.84 2.32
C GLN A 101 -19.85 -23.13 2.10
N ALA A 102 -20.70 -22.26 2.65
CA ALA A 102 -22.12 -22.19 2.34
C ALA A 102 -22.34 -21.13 1.25
N LEU A 103 -23.16 -21.46 0.23
CA LEU A 103 -23.61 -20.50 -0.78
C LEU A 103 -24.73 -19.61 -0.23
N SER A 104 -25.62 -20.20 0.58
CA SER A 104 -26.71 -19.51 1.27
C SER A 104 -27.03 -20.20 2.59
N LEU A 105 -27.98 -19.66 3.36
CA LEU A 105 -28.46 -20.27 4.60
C LEU A 105 -28.95 -21.72 4.44
N THR A 106 -29.36 -22.11 3.22
CA THR A 106 -29.97 -23.42 2.95
C THR A 106 -29.15 -24.32 2.04
N GLN A 107 -28.04 -23.83 1.47
CA GLN A 107 -27.28 -24.55 0.45
C GLN A 107 -25.77 -24.40 0.66
N ASN A 108 -25.07 -25.52 0.56
CA ASN A 108 -23.61 -25.55 0.50
C ASN A 108 -23.12 -25.13 -0.89
N LEU A 109 -21.93 -24.55 -0.95
CA LEU A 109 -21.29 -24.21 -2.22
C LEU A 109 -20.78 -25.49 -2.89
N ALA A 110 -21.32 -25.82 -4.07
CA ALA A 110 -20.78 -26.88 -4.90
C ALA A 110 -19.44 -26.43 -5.52
N LEU A 111 -18.43 -27.29 -5.42
CA LEU A 111 -17.07 -27.02 -5.89
C LEU A 111 -16.70 -28.00 -7.00
N GLY A 112 -16.08 -27.50 -8.07
CA GLY A 112 -15.49 -28.33 -9.12
C GLY A 112 -14.00 -28.56 -8.93
N THR A 113 -13.35 -29.11 -9.95
CA THR A 113 -11.93 -29.53 -9.90
C THR A 113 -10.97 -28.53 -10.54
N TYR A 114 -11.46 -27.48 -11.19
CA TYR A 114 -10.61 -26.52 -11.87
C TYR A 114 -9.96 -25.53 -10.91
N LEU A 115 -8.73 -25.14 -11.21
CA LEU A 115 -8.03 -24.05 -10.52
C LEU A 115 -8.45 -22.70 -11.12
N PRO A 116 -8.37 -21.59 -10.37
CA PRO A 116 -8.59 -20.25 -10.89
C PRO A 116 -7.65 -19.99 -12.09
N SER A 117 -8.24 -19.80 -13.27
CA SER A 117 -7.48 -19.62 -14.51
C SER A 117 -8.17 -18.67 -15.48
N LEU A 118 -7.39 -18.02 -16.35
CA LEU A 118 -7.89 -17.09 -17.37
C LEU A 118 -7.27 -17.46 -18.73
N GLY A 119 -7.98 -17.20 -19.82
CA GLY A 119 -7.41 -17.29 -21.16
C GLY A 119 -6.48 -16.11 -21.46
N LEU A 120 -5.47 -16.30 -22.30
CA LEU A 120 -4.60 -15.20 -22.76
C LEU A 120 -5.41 -14.06 -23.39
N ASN A 121 -6.48 -14.38 -24.11
CA ASN A 121 -7.39 -13.37 -24.66
C ASN A 121 -8.03 -12.51 -23.56
N SER A 122 -8.39 -13.09 -22.41
CA SER A 122 -8.93 -12.33 -21.28
C SER A 122 -7.88 -11.40 -20.68
N LEU A 123 -6.62 -11.82 -20.59
CA LEU A 123 -5.52 -10.95 -20.16
C LEU A 123 -5.31 -9.77 -21.13
N SER A 124 -5.40 -10.03 -22.44
CA SER A 124 -5.37 -8.96 -23.46
C SER A 124 -6.54 -7.99 -23.29
N SER A 125 -7.74 -8.50 -23.00
CA SER A 125 -8.93 -7.67 -22.77
C SER A 125 -8.78 -6.80 -21.52
N ALA A 126 -8.10 -7.27 -20.46
CA ALA A 126 -7.82 -6.45 -19.29
C ALA A 126 -6.95 -5.24 -19.63
N ILE A 127 -5.89 -5.42 -20.42
CA ILE A 127 -5.05 -4.30 -20.91
C ILE A 127 -5.88 -3.33 -21.76
N TYR A 128 -6.70 -3.87 -22.65
CA TYR A 128 -7.58 -3.08 -23.51
C TYR A 128 -8.56 -2.20 -22.70
N SER A 129 -9.17 -2.76 -21.64
CA SER A 129 -10.03 -2.00 -20.73
C SER A 129 -9.25 -0.91 -19.98
N LEU A 130 -8.04 -1.21 -19.50
CA LEU A 130 -7.17 -0.22 -18.85
C LEU A 130 -6.69 0.89 -19.79
N ALA A 131 -6.60 0.61 -21.10
CA ALA A 131 -6.23 1.56 -22.13
C ALA A 131 -7.39 2.47 -22.60
N GLY A 132 -8.57 2.36 -21.97
CA GLY A 132 -9.73 3.16 -22.32
C GLY A 132 -10.40 2.69 -23.62
N ASP A 133 -10.61 1.38 -23.74
CA ASP A 133 -11.28 0.75 -24.90
C ASP A 133 -10.51 0.93 -26.22
N TYR A 134 -9.18 1.01 -26.13
CA TYR A 134 -8.31 1.23 -27.28
C TYR A 134 -7.17 0.20 -27.35
N PHE A 135 -6.96 -0.37 -28.54
CA PHE A 135 -5.97 -1.44 -28.78
C PHE A 135 -4.53 -0.96 -28.94
N SER A 136 -4.29 0.36 -28.87
CA SER A 136 -2.94 0.92 -28.92
C SER A 136 -2.62 1.71 -27.65
N PRO A 137 -1.37 1.68 -27.16
CA PRO A 137 -0.96 2.46 -26.00
C PRO A 137 -0.96 3.96 -26.27
N GLY A 138 -1.04 4.75 -25.19
CA GLY A 138 -0.88 6.21 -25.24
C GLY A 138 -2.15 7.01 -25.58
N ASN A 139 -3.33 6.39 -25.49
CA ASN A 139 -4.61 7.11 -25.64
C ASN A 139 -4.83 8.07 -24.46
N SER A 140 -5.48 9.22 -24.70
CA SER A 140 -5.83 10.19 -23.65
C SER A 140 -6.88 9.65 -22.67
N SER A 141 -7.71 8.70 -23.10
CA SER A 141 -8.70 8.01 -22.25
C SER A 141 -8.12 6.86 -21.43
N ALA A 142 -6.82 6.56 -21.55
CA ALA A 142 -6.19 5.49 -20.80
C ALA A 142 -6.10 5.82 -19.30
N LEU A 143 -6.30 4.81 -18.46
CA LEU A 143 -6.26 4.98 -17.01
C LEU A 143 -4.81 5.09 -16.53
N VAL A 144 -4.56 6.05 -15.66
CA VAL A 144 -3.23 6.34 -15.08
C VAL A 144 -3.15 5.88 -13.63
N ASN A 145 -1.94 5.55 -13.19
CA ASN A 145 -1.65 5.18 -11.80
C ASN A 145 -1.54 6.44 -10.92
N ALA A 146 -1.17 6.24 -9.65
CA ALA A 146 -0.96 7.32 -8.67
C ALA A 146 0.06 8.41 -9.10
N PHE A 147 0.94 8.11 -10.05
CA PHE A 147 2.02 8.98 -10.52
C PHE A 147 1.82 9.51 -11.94
N GLY A 148 0.68 9.23 -12.57
CA GLY A 148 0.39 9.64 -13.94
C GLY A 148 0.91 8.69 -15.03
N PHE A 149 1.44 7.52 -14.69
CA PHE A 149 1.86 6.50 -15.67
C PHE A 149 0.68 5.64 -16.12
N TYR A 150 0.64 5.28 -17.40
CA TYR A 150 -0.42 4.43 -17.96
C TYR A 150 -0.45 3.04 -17.31
N ARG A 151 -1.57 2.68 -16.69
CA ARG A 151 -1.76 1.39 -16.00
C ARG A 151 -1.69 0.20 -16.94
N ALA A 152 -2.11 0.37 -18.19
CA ALA A 152 -2.04 -0.68 -19.21
C ALA A 152 -0.59 -1.13 -19.48
N ASP A 153 0.35 -0.19 -19.63
CA ASP A 153 1.77 -0.51 -19.80
C ASP A 153 2.35 -1.17 -18.54
N LEU A 154 2.00 -0.68 -17.35
CA LEU A 154 2.50 -1.26 -16.10
C LEU A 154 1.95 -2.68 -15.87
N SER A 155 0.70 -2.93 -16.26
CA SER A 155 0.07 -4.25 -16.17
C SER A 155 0.72 -5.25 -17.13
N TYR A 156 1.08 -4.80 -18.35
CA TYR A 156 1.83 -5.64 -19.28
C TYR A 156 3.22 -5.99 -18.70
N LYS A 157 3.92 -5.01 -18.13
CA LYS A 157 5.21 -5.22 -17.45
C LYS A 157 5.07 -6.26 -16.34
N LEU A 158 4.08 -6.12 -15.45
CA LEU A 158 3.86 -7.08 -14.36
C LEU A 158 3.64 -8.51 -14.86
N LEU A 159 2.75 -8.70 -15.84
CA LEU A 159 2.43 -10.01 -16.39
C LEU A 159 3.62 -10.64 -17.13
N ASN A 160 4.43 -9.82 -17.81
CA ASN A 160 5.67 -10.31 -18.43
C ASN A 160 6.66 -10.81 -17.37
N TYR A 161 6.86 -10.08 -16.27
CA TYR A 161 7.75 -10.47 -15.17
C TYR A 161 7.28 -11.74 -14.44
N LEU A 162 5.97 -11.94 -14.34
CA LEU A 162 5.38 -13.19 -13.86
C LEU A 162 5.51 -14.36 -14.84
N GLY A 163 5.95 -14.13 -16.08
CA GLY A 163 6.21 -15.19 -17.05
C GLY A 163 4.97 -15.68 -17.81
N TYR A 164 3.92 -14.85 -17.94
CA TYR A 164 2.76 -15.18 -18.80
C TYR A 164 3.09 -15.13 -20.30
N GLY A 165 4.26 -14.60 -20.68
CA GLY A 165 4.75 -14.55 -22.05
C GLY A 165 4.01 -13.54 -22.91
N ASN A 166 3.80 -13.88 -24.18
CA ASN A 166 3.03 -13.05 -25.10
C ASN A 166 1.53 -13.37 -24.96
N PHE A 167 0.72 -12.34 -24.71
CA PHE A 167 -0.71 -12.49 -24.48
C PHE A 167 -1.55 -11.38 -25.13
N ILE A 168 -0.97 -10.56 -26.01
CA ILE A 168 -1.72 -9.55 -26.76
C ILE A 168 -2.47 -10.20 -27.93
N ARG A 169 -3.76 -9.89 -28.09
CA ARG A 169 -4.61 -10.48 -29.15
C ARG A 169 -4.34 -9.88 -30.53
N SER A 170 -4.20 -8.56 -30.61
CA SER A 170 -4.12 -7.82 -31.88
C SER A 170 -2.99 -6.79 -31.83
N HIS A 171 -2.38 -6.51 -32.97
CA HIS A 171 -1.25 -5.58 -33.05
C HIS A 171 -1.78 -4.15 -32.91
N PRO A 172 -0.97 -3.24 -32.35
CA PRO A 172 -1.31 -1.82 -32.34
C PRO A 172 -1.31 -1.26 -33.78
N ASN A 173 -1.76 -0.02 -33.93
CA ASN A 173 -1.75 0.69 -35.21
C ASN A 173 -0.31 0.91 -35.70
N SER A 174 -0.12 1.09 -37.02
CA SER A 174 1.22 1.23 -37.65
C SER A 174 2.11 2.29 -37.00
N ASN A 175 1.56 3.44 -36.61
CA ASN A 175 2.32 4.53 -35.98
C ASN A 175 2.40 4.41 -34.45
N SER A 176 1.78 3.40 -33.86
CA SER A 176 1.71 3.19 -32.42
C SER A 176 2.78 2.21 -31.95
N ARG A 177 3.22 2.41 -30.71
CA ARG A 177 4.19 1.54 -30.04
C ARG A 177 3.54 0.27 -29.50
N TRP A 178 4.34 -0.74 -29.21
CA TRP A 178 3.92 -1.91 -28.42
C TRP A 178 3.75 -1.56 -26.94
N TRP A 179 3.08 -2.41 -26.16
CA TRP A 179 2.84 -2.14 -24.73
C TRP A 179 4.16 -2.13 -23.95
N SER A 180 4.29 -1.16 -23.06
CA SER A 180 5.48 -0.93 -22.20
C SER A 180 6.80 -0.63 -22.92
N THR A 181 6.84 -0.52 -24.24
CA THR A 181 8.06 -0.23 -25.01
C THR A 181 7.83 0.92 -25.98
N SER A 182 8.90 1.62 -26.34
CA SER A 182 8.97 2.66 -27.38
C SER A 182 8.99 2.11 -28.82
N LEU A 183 9.22 0.80 -29.01
CA LEU A 183 9.26 0.16 -30.34
C LEU A 183 7.92 0.26 -31.06
N LYS A 184 7.93 0.67 -32.32
CA LYS A 184 6.72 0.89 -33.13
C LYS A 184 6.40 -0.32 -33.99
N TYR A 185 5.10 -0.56 -34.22
CA TYR A 185 4.68 -1.68 -35.06
C TYR A 185 5.23 -1.55 -36.49
N ALA A 186 5.14 -0.39 -37.15
CA ALA A 186 5.62 -0.25 -38.52
C ALA A 186 7.14 -0.41 -38.68
N ASP A 187 7.91 0.12 -37.72
CA ASP A 187 9.37 0.18 -37.81
C ASP A 187 10.00 -1.18 -37.47
N ASP A 188 9.43 -1.93 -36.51
CA ASP A 188 10.03 -3.12 -35.91
C ASP A 188 9.22 -4.42 -36.09
N ASN A 189 8.20 -4.44 -36.96
CA ASN A 189 7.32 -5.61 -37.15
C ASN A 189 8.09 -6.92 -37.44
N SER A 190 9.22 -6.83 -38.12
CA SER A 190 10.00 -8.00 -38.52
C SER A 190 10.82 -8.63 -37.39
N THR A 191 11.07 -7.90 -36.30
CA THR A 191 12.00 -8.31 -35.23
C THR A 191 11.31 -8.50 -33.88
N TYR A 192 10.17 -7.86 -33.62
CA TYR A 192 9.52 -7.88 -32.31
C TYR A 192 7.99 -7.98 -32.37
N THR A 193 7.41 -8.85 -31.54
CA THR A 193 5.95 -8.99 -31.39
C THR A 193 5.56 -9.42 -29.98
N GLN A 194 4.44 -8.89 -29.50
CA GLN A 194 3.82 -9.26 -28.22
C GLN A 194 2.57 -10.15 -28.42
N GLN A 195 2.26 -10.51 -29.66
CA GLN A 195 1.05 -11.28 -29.99
C GLN A 195 1.18 -12.75 -29.61
N PHE A 196 0.07 -13.34 -29.16
CA PHE A 196 -0.02 -14.78 -28.97
C PHE A 196 -0.54 -15.49 -30.23
N ILE A 197 -0.09 -16.73 -30.44
CA ILE A 197 -0.58 -17.59 -31.54
C ILE A 197 -1.74 -18.49 -31.06
N GLN A 198 -1.60 -19.06 -29.85
CA GLN A 198 -2.59 -19.95 -29.26
C GLN A 198 -3.16 -19.35 -27.97
N ASN A 199 -4.49 -19.28 -27.87
CA ASN A 199 -5.17 -18.82 -26.66
C ASN A 199 -5.16 -19.92 -25.58
N ASN A 200 -4.06 -20.02 -24.84
CA ASN A 200 -3.93 -20.96 -23.72
C ASN A 200 -4.65 -20.45 -22.47
N THR A 201 -5.15 -21.39 -21.66
CA THR A 201 -5.68 -21.09 -20.33
C THR A 201 -4.58 -21.23 -19.30
N VAL A 202 -4.32 -20.16 -18.54
CA VAL A 202 -3.19 -20.05 -17.60
C VAL A 202 -3.69 -19.81 -16.18
N ASN A 203 -2.99 -20.38 -15.19
CA ASN A 203 -3.34 -20.19 -13.78
C ASN A 203 -3.03 -18.76 -13.33
N ILE A 204 -3.80 -18.23 -12.37
CA ILE A 204 -3.61 -16.84 -11.89
C ILE A 204 -2.98 -16.75 -10.50
N PHE A 205 -2.66 -17.87 -9.87
CA PHE A 205 -2.09 -17.88 -8.50
C PHE A 205 -0.86 -16.99 -8.33
N PRO A 206 0.11 -16.94 -9.27
CA PRO A 206 1.26 -16.03 -9.14
C PRO A 206 0.82 -14.55 -9.11
N LEU A 207 -0.16 -14.18 -9.94
CA LEU A 207 -0.68 -12.81 -9.98
C LEU A 207 -1.40 -12.45 -8.66
N LEU A 208 -2.24 -13.34 -8.16
CA LEU A 208 -2.94 -13.14 -6.89
C LEU A 208 -1.97 -13.11 -5.70
N ALA A 209 -0.94 -13.96 -5.71
CA ALA A 209 0.11 -13.97 -4.69
C ALA A 209 0.87 -12.65 -4.64
N TYR A 210 1.21 -12.07 -5.80
CA TYR A 210 1.84 -10.75 -5.89
C TYR A 210 0.98 -9.68 -5.20
N GLN A 211 -0.32 -9.62 -5.52
CA GLN A 211 -1.23 -8.66 -4.91
C GLN A 211 -1.41 -8.88 -3.41
N LYS A 212 -1.43 -10.15 -2.95
CA LYS A 212 -1.48 -10.47 -1.52
C LYS A 212 -0.24 -10.01 -0.77
N ILE A 213 0.96 -10.21 -1.33
CA ILE A 213 2.22 -9.73 -0.74
C ILE A 213 2.18 -8.20 -0.58
N TYR A 214 1.71 -7.48 -1.61
CA TYR A 214 1.53 -6.04 -1.51
C TYR A 214 0.59 -5.66 -0.37
N GLN A 215 -0.60 -6.26 -0.32
CA GLN A 215 -1.64 -5.95 0.66
C GLN A 215 -1.22 -6.23 2.11
N ASP A 216 -0.33 -7.19 2.33
CA ASP A 216 0.11 -7.58 3.67
C ASP A 216 1.38 -6.84 4.14
N PHE A 217 2.37 -6.61 3.26
CA PHE A 217 3.69 -6.08 3.66
C PHE A 217 3.99 -4.65 3.16
N PHE A 218 3.45 -4.25 2.01
CA PHE A 218 3.77 -2.96 1.39
C PHE A 218 2.63 -1.94 1.48
N ARG A 219 1.41 -2.39 1.76
CA ARG A 219 0.27 -1.53 2.08
C ARG A 219 0.51 -0.87 3.42
N TRP A 220 0.34 0.45 3.49
CA TRP A 220 0.29 1.12 4.78
C TRP A 220 -1.13 1.03 5.35
N SER A 221 -1.37 0.03 6.19
CA SER A 221 -2.68 -0.32 6.77
C SER A 221 -3.44 0.81 7.45
N GLN A 222 -2.75 1.85 7.91
CA GLN A 222 -3.36 3.01 8.58
C GLN A 222 -3.89 4.05 7.58
N TRP A 223 -3.31 4.13 6.38
CA TRP A 223 -3.65 5.13 5.36
C TRP A 223 -4.39 4.53 4.16
N GLU A 224 -4.15 3.26 3.86
CA GLU A 224 -4.67 2.58 2.67
C GLU A 224 -5.66 1.48 3.08
N ASN A 225 -6.88 1.57 2.54
CA ASN A 225 -7.91 0.56 2.76
C ASN A 225 -7.51 -0.78 2.13
N ALA A 226 -7.92 -1.87 2.76
CA ALA A 226 -7.72 -3.20 2.21
C ALA A 226 -8.55 -3.40 0.94
N ASN A 227 -7.94 -4.00 -0.09
CA ASN A 227 -8.65 -4.41 -1.31
C ASN A 227 -8.58 -5.92 -1.54
N PRO A 228 -9.46 -6.71 -0.87
CA PRO A 228 -9.51 -8.16 -1.05
C PRO A 228 -9.79 -8.62 -2.48
N SER A 229 -10.51 -7.82 -3.28
CA SER A 229 -10.88 -8.19 -4.65
C SER A 229 -9.68 -8.35 -5.59
N SER A 230 -8.54 -7.75 -5.23
CA SER A 230 -7.29 -7.82 -6.00
C SER A 230 -6.55 -9.16 -5.89
N TYR A 231 -6.77 -9.94 -4.82
CA TYR A 231 -6.05 -11.20 -4.58
C TYR A 231 -6.93 -12.39 -4.22
N ASN A 232 -8.16 -12.16 -3.73
CA ASN A 232 -9.06 -13.21 -3.30
C ASN A 232 -10.10 -13.52 -4.40
N VAL A 233 -10.20 -14.80 -4.75
CA VAL A 233 -11.12 -15.34 -5.76
C VAL A 233 -12.15 -16.31 -5.17
N ASP A 234 -12.58 -16.10 -3.93
CA ASP A 234 -13.58 -16.93 -3.23
C ASP A 234 -14.94 -17.06 -3.93
N TYR A 235 -15.25 -16.16 -4.87
CA TYR A 235 -16.44 -16.26 -5.73
C TYR A 235 -16.32 -17.34 -6.82
N PHE A 236 -15.15 -17.91 -7.03
CA PHE A 236 -14.92 -18.96 -8.02
C PHE A 236 -15.26 -20.34 -7.45
N SER A 237 -16.17 -21.04 -8.14
CA SER A 237 -16.65 -22.37 -7.75
C SER A 237 -15.83 -23.52 -8.34
N GLY A 238 -14.92 -23.30 -9.28
CA GLY A 238 -14.12 -24.37 -9.88
C GLY A 238 -14.88 -25.31 -10.83
N VAL A 239 -16.14 -25.01 -11.17
CA VAL A 239 -16.96 -25.82 -12.10
C VAL A 239 -16.54 -25.61 -13.56
N SER A 240 -16.12 -24.39 -13.91
CA SER A 240 -15.56 -24.05 -15.21
C SER A 240 -14.06 -23.73 -15.10
N PRO A 241 -13.26 -23.92 -16.17
CA PRO A 241 -11.85 -23.56 -16.16
C PRO A 241 -11.64 -22.03 -16.00
N SER A 242 -12.43 -21.22 -16.70
CA SER A 242 -12.33 -19.76 -16.62
C SER A 242 -12.83 -19.23 -15.27
N LEU A 243 -12.07 -18.34 -14.65
CA LEU A 243 -12.41 -17.65 -13.39
C LEU A 243 -13.77 -16.95 -13.46
N VAL A 244 -14.00 -16.23 -14.57
CA VAL A 244 -15.23 -15.50 -14.87
C VAL A 244 -15.61 -15.75 -16.33
N SER A 245 -16.90 -15.64 -16.65
CA SER A 245 -17.42 -15.78 -18.01
C SER A 245 -16.97 -14.63 -18.93
N ALA A 246 -16.86 -13.42 -18.38
CA ALA A 246 -16.30 -12.24 -19.02
C ALA A 246 -15.71 -11.31 -17.97
N LEU A 247 -14.68 -10.54 -18.33
CA LEU A 247 -14.19 -9.44 -17.51
C LEU A 247 -15.20 -8.28 -17.52
N PRO A 248 -15.20 -7.40 -16.50
CA PRO A 248 -16.03 -6.21 -16.50
C PRO A 248 -15.79 -5.34 -17.73
N GLU A 249 -16.86 -4.75 -18.28
CA GLU A 249 -16.76 -3.81 -19.41
C GLU A 249 -15.81 -2.64 -19.07
N ALA A 250 -15.20 -2.03 -20.09
CA ALA A 250 -14.23 -0.94 -19.91
C ALA A 250 -14.85 0.29 -19.19
N SER A 251 -16.17 0.48 -19.29
CA SER A 251 -16.94 1.52 -18.60
C SER A 251 -17.17 1.25 -17.11
N SER A 252 -16.89 0.04 -16.63
CA SER A 252 -17.14 -0.37 -15.24
C SER A 252 -16.25 0.40 -14.25
N ASP A 253 -16.84 0.79 -13.12
CA ASP A 253 -16.10 1.39 -12.00
C ASP A 253 -15.01 0.48 -11.44
N TYR A 254 -15.05 -0.83 -11.73
CA TYR A 254 -13.98 -1.78 -11.39
C TYR A 254 -12.60 -1.28 -11.84
N TRP A 255 -12.50 -0.78 -13.08
CA TRP A 255 -11.23 -0.33 -13.65
C TRP A 255 -10.74 0.99 -13.05
N LYS A 256 -11.63 1.81 -12.48
CA LYS A 256 -11.23 3.07 -11.80
C LYS A 256 -10.48 2.80 -10.50
N SER A 257 -10.73 1.67 -9.87
CA SER A 257 -10.02 1.21 -8.67
C SER A 257 -8.79 0.37 -9.02
N ASP A 258 -7.93 0.16 -8.04
CA ASP A 258 -6.81 -0.77 -8.14
C ASP A 258 -7.32 -2.21 -8.34
N THR A 259 -6.86 -2.86 -9.41
CA THR A 259 -7.25 -4.21 -9.83
C THR A 259 -6.14 -5.22 -9.55
N MET A 260 -6.41 -6.50 -9.84
CA MET A 260 -5.40 -7.56 -9.74
C MET A 260 -4.25 -7.42 -10.75
N PHE A 261 -4.42 -6.64 -11.82
CA PHE A 261 -3.45 -6.50 -12.90
C PHE A 261 -2.43 -5.36 -12.68
N ASP A 262 -2.68 -4.49 -11.70
CA ASP A 262 -1.86 -3.30 -11.52
C ASP A 262 -0.52 -3.60 -10.83
N LEU A 263 0.55 -3.05 -11.41
CA LEU A 263 1.86 -2.98 -10.79
C LEU A 263 1.79 -2.07 -9.56
N LYS A 264 2.40 -2.53 -8.46
CA LYS A 264 2.41 -1.83 -7.18
C LYS A 264 3.77 -1.22 -6.88
N TYR A 265 3.76 -0.25 -5.97
CA TYR A 265 4.94 0.49 -5.54
C TYR A 265 5.20 0.30 -4.04
N CYS A 266 6.48 0.30 -3.66
CA CYS A 266 6.90 0.26 -2.28
C CYS A 266 6.69 1.62 -1.59
N ASN A 267 6.71 1.61 -0.27
CA ASN A 267 6.69 2.84 0.51
C ASN A 267 8.11 3.39 0.68
N TRP A 268 8.21 4.68 0.95
CA TRP A 268 9.42 5.29 1.46
C TRP A 268 9.81 4.69 2.82
N ASN A 269 11.10 4.76 3.15
CA ASN A 269 11.54 4.46 4.51
C ASN A 269 10.86 5.43 5.49
N LYS A 270 10.48 4.93 6.67
CA LYS A 270 9.80 5.75 7.67
C LYS A 270 10.78 6.77 8.25
N ASP A 271 10.41 8.03 8.17
CA ASP A 271 11.06 9.19 8.78
C ASP A 271 9.97 10.11 9.39
N MET A 272 10.32 11.27 9.93
CA MET A 272 9.43 12.24 10.56
C MET A 272 8.17 12.54 9.72
N LEU A 273 8.32 12.67 8.40
CA LEU A 273 7.21 12.92 7.48
C LEU A 273 6.58 11.61 6.96
N MET A 274 7.42 10.67 6.53
CA MET A 274 6.99 9.41 5.90
C MET A 274 6.55 8.35 6.92
N GLY A 275 6.42 8.71 8.20
CA GLY A 275 5.99 7.86 9.32
C GLY A 275 4.78 8.38 10.08
N VAL A 276 4.16 9.46 9.60
CA VAL A 276 3.07 10.16 10.29
C VAL A 276 1.78 9.34 10.34
N LEU A 277 1.05 9.42 11.46
CA LEU A 277 -0.22 8.73 11.66
C LEU A 277 -1.42 9.60 11.24
N PRO A 278 -2.50 9.04 10.70
CA PRO A 278 -3.67 9.83 10.29
C PRO A 278 -4.44 10.40 11.48
N ASN A 279 -4.48 9.69 12.61
CA ASN A 279 -5.21 10.07 13.82
C ASN A 279 -4.31 9.95 15.06
N SER A 280 -4.63 10.69 16.13
CA SER A 280 -3.91 10.60 17.41
C SER A 280 -4.28 9.36 18.24
N GLN A 281 -5.39 8.71 17.92
CA GLN A 281 -5.86 7.48 18.54
C GLN A 281 -6.69 6.68 17.53
N PHE A 282 -6.99 5.41 17.84
CA PHE A 282 -7.86 4.61 17.00
C PHE A 282 -9.32 5.11 17.04
N GLY A 283 -9.84 5.56 15.90
CA GLY A 283 -11.18 6.12 15.77
C GLY A 283 -11.33 7.50 16.43
N ASP A 284 -12.58 7.92 16.66
CA ASP A 284 -12.88 9.25 17.21
C ASP A 284 -12.25 9.49 18.58
N VAL A 285 -12.02 10.75 18.94
CA VAL A 285 -11.46 11.15 20.24
C VAL A 285 -12.30 10.57 21.39
N ALA A 286 -11.64 10.09 22.44
CA ALA A 286 -12.33 9.55 23.61
C ALA A 286 -12.90 10.73 24.39
N VAL A 287 -14.18 11.03 24.18
CA VAL A 287 -14.87 12.10 24.88
C VAL A 287 -15.67 11.51 26.04
N ILE A 288 -15.63 12.19 27.18
CA ILE A 288 -16.54 11.91 28.28
C ILE A 288 -17.88 12.55 27.90
N ASP A 289 -18.82 11.74 27.44
CA ASP A 289 -20.17 12.21 27.15
C ASP A 289 -20.88 12.54 28.47
N LEU A 290 -21.18 13.82 28.67
CA LEU A 290 -21.93 14.30 29.81
C LEU A 290 -23.40 14.28 29.39
N PRO A 291 -24.26 13.42 29.99
CA PRO A 291 -25.64 13.31 29.55
C PRO A 291 -26.32 14.68 29.66
N SER A 292 -26.78 15.21 28.52
CA SER A 292 -27.50 16.49 28.42
C SER A 292 -28.93 16.41 28.98
N GLU A 293 -29.44 15.19 29.19
CA GLU A 293 -30.73 14.97 29.84
C GLU A 293 -30.70 15.52 31.29
N GLY A 294 -31.53 16.52 31.54
CA GLY A 294 -31.66 17.17 32.85
C GLY A 294 -30.84 18.44 33.06
N ILE A 295 -30.26 19.06 32.01
CA ILE A 295 -29.74 20.42 32.14
C ILE A 295 -30.92 21.39 32.27
N ASN A 296 -31.18 21.88 33.48
CA ASN A 296 -32.18 22.92 33.73
C ASN A 296 -31.65 24.25 33.17
N LEU A 297 -32.09 24.60 31.96
CA LEU A 297 -31.85 25.93 31.40
C LEU A 297 -32.58 26.96 32.26
N GLN A 298 -31.89 28.03 32.65
CA GLN A 298 -32.43 29.12 33.45
C GLN A 298 -32.20 30.45 32.75
N VAL A 299 -33.08 31.42 32.98
CA VAL A 299 -32.93 32.81 32.52
C VAL A 299 -33.08 33.73 33.72
N ALA A 300 -32.20 34.74 33.81
CA ALA A 300 -32.29 35.75 34.84
C ALA A 300 -33.37 36.79 34.50
N ASP A 301 -34.18 37.16 35.49
CA ASP A 301 -35.08 38.32 35.38
C ASP A 301 -34.33 39.65 35.58
N THR A 302 -35.04 40.78 35.45
CA THR A 302 -34.48 42.14 35.61
C THR A 302 -33.88 42.39 37.01
N SER A 303 -34.22 41.58 38.02
CA SER A 303 -33.67 41.64 39.38
C SER A 303 -32.47 40.70 39.60
N GLY A 304 -32.09 39.91 38.59
CA GLY A 304 -31.02 38.91 38.66
C GLY A 304 -31.44 37.54 39.21
N THR A 305 -32.75 37.31 39.41
CA THR A 305 -33.27 36.03 39.91
C THR A 305 -33.42 35.03 38.77
N LEU A 306 -32.89 33.82 38.95
CA LEU A 306 -32.89 32.76 37.94
C LEU A 306 -34.20 31.97 37.92
N HIS A 307 -34.84 31.89 36.76
CA HIS A 307 -36.09 31.15 36.56
C HIS A 307 -35.88 29.98 35.58
N PRO A 308 -36.44 28.79 35.85
CA PRO A 308 -36.33 27.65 34.96
C PRO A 308 -37.08 27.89 33.64
N VAL A 309 -36.45 27.50 32.55
CA VAL A 309 -37.00 27.51 31.19
C VAL A 309 -37.57 26.13 30.92
N GLY A 310 -38.84 26.07 30.52
CA GLY A 310 -39.53 24.81 30.25
C GLY A 310 -40.58 24.98 29.15
N THR A 311 -41.40 23.96 28.94
CA THR A 311 -42.58 24.08 28.07
C THR A 311 -43.69 24.80 28.83
N ALA A 312 -44.26 25.85 28.24
CA ALA A 312 -45.28 26.69 28.90
C ALA A 312 -46.62 25.97 29.17
N THR A 313 -46.82 24.78 28.61
CA THR A 313 -48.11 24.09 28.58
C THR A 313 -47.98 22.69 29.18
N VAL A 314 -48.85 22.34 30.12
CA VAL A 314 -49.01 20.95 30.59
C VAL A 314 -49.59 20.14 29.42
N MET A 315 -48.81 19.20 28.87
CA MET A 315 -49.25 18.42 27.71
C MET A 315 -50.29 17.38 28.12
N THR A 316 -51.54 17.57 27.69
CA THR A 316 -52.64 16.60 27.85
C THR A 316 -52.96 15.80 26.58
N SER A 317 -52.31 16.13 25.45
CA SER A 317 -52.31 15.37 24.19
C SER A 317 -51.11 15.77 23.32
N GLY A 318 -50.73 14.98 22.31
CA GLY A 318 -49.57 15.26 21.44
C GLY A 318 -49.76 16.50 20.56
N ILE A 319 -48.75 17.39 20.52
CA ILE A 319 -48.75 18.66 19.78
C ILE A 319 -47.50 18.72 18.89
N ALA A 320 -47.63 19.24 17.66
CA ALA A 320 -46.53 19.27 16.68
C ALA A 320 -45.45 20.34 16.99
N THR A 321 -45.76 21.39 17.75
CA THR A 321 -44.83 22.43 18.19
C THR A 321 -45.23 22.94 19.59
N SER A 322 -44.28 23.02 20.52
CA SER A 322 -44.52 23.59 21.86
C SER A 322 -43.71 24.88 22.01
N PRO A 323 -44.33 26.02 22.36
CA PRO A 323 -43.57 27.22 22.69
C PRO A 323 -42.75 27.00 23.97
N ILE A 324 -41.47 27.35 23.91
CA ILE A 324 -40.59 27.42 25.07
C ILE A 324 -41.01 28.63 25.90
N GLY A 325 -41.26 28.45 27.19
CA GLY A 325 -41.69 29.51 28.11
C GLY A 325 -40.90 29.53 29.40
N VAL A 326 -40.96 30.66 30.10
CA VAL A 326 -40.37 30.84 31.43
C VAL A 326 -41.50 31.06 32.42
N HIS A 327 -41.49 30.36 33.55
CA HIS A 327 -42.55 30.45 34.53
C HIS A 327 -42.29 31.64 35.48
N LEU A 328 -42.87 32.81 35.19
CA LEU A 328 -42.69 34.02 35.98
C LEU A 328 -43.87 34.27 36.93
N SER A 329 -43.61 34.80 38.12
CA SER A 329 -44.67 35.24 39.03
C SER A 329 -45.18 36.64 38.63
N SER A 330 -46.40 36.99 39.08
CA SER A 330 -47.07 38.24 38.67
C SER A 330 -46.22 39.48 38.95
N GLY A 331 -45.81 40.18 37.89
CA GLY A 331 -45.03 41.43 37.96
C GLY A 331 -43.54 41.31 37.59
N GLN A 332 -43.04 40.11 37.29
CA GLN A 332 -41.66 39.91 36.84
C GLN A 332 -41.54 39.97 35.31
N THR A 333 -40.47 40.59 34.80
CA THR A 333 -40.18 40.71 33.36
C THR A 333 -38.72 40.33 33.05
N ILE A 334 -38.51 39.73 31.89
CA ILE A 334 -37.20 39.36 31.34
C ILE A 334 -36.84 40.36 30.24
N ASN A 335 -35.60 40.86 30.25
CA ASN A 335 -35.13 41.77 29.21
C ASN A 335 -34.84 41.03 27.91
N ALA A 336 -35.20 41.65 26.78
CA ALA A 336 -34.83 41.16 25.46
C ALA A 336 -33.30 41.09 25.32
N GLY A 337 -32.78 39.92 24.93
CA GLY A 337 -31.33 39.67 24.82
C GLY A 337 -30.67 39.01 26.03
N SER A 338 -31.45 38.59 27.04
CA SER A 338 -30.92 37.83 28.19
C SER A 338 -30.38 36.45 27.74
N TYR A 339 -29.21 36.06 28.23
CA TYR A 339 -28.58 34.78 27.91
C TYR A 339 -29.17 33.63 28.74
N PHE A 340 -29.26 32.44 28.15
CA PHE A 340 -29.56 31.21 28.88
C PHE A 340 -28.33 30.83 29.71
N THR A 341 -28.55 30.53 30.99
CA THR A 341 -27.51 30.08 31.92
C THR A 341 -27.90 28.75 32.55
N THR A 342 -26.92 27.99 33.00
CA THR A 342 -27.11 26.68 33.66
C THR A 342 -26.21 26.59 34.88
N ASN A 343 -26.65 25.89 35.90
CA ASN A 343 -25.86 25.74 37.12
C ASN A 343 -24.76 24.69 36.92
N VAL A 344 -23.49 25.10 37.11
CA VAL A 344 -22.31 24.23 36.98
C VAL A 344 -22.36 23.03 37.95
N LYS A 345 -23.11 23.11 39.06
CA LYS A 345 -23.30 21.98 39.99
C LYS A 345 -24.05 20.79 39.36
N ASP A 346 -24.96 21.05 38.44
CA ASP A 346 -25.71 19.97 37.74
C ASP A 346 -24.80 19.22 36.75
N ILE A 347 -23.75 19.88 36.24
CA ILE A 347 -22.70 19.29 35.40
C ILE A 347 -21.67 18.55 36.28
N ALA A 348 -21.30 19.12 37.43
CA ALA A 348 -20.29 18.57 38.34
C ALA A 348 -20.71 17.21 38.96
N SER A 349 -22.00 16.96 39.17
CA SER A 349 -22.50 15.69 39.71
C SER A 349 -22.48 14.52 38.70
N LYS A 350 -22.30 14.81 37.41
CA LYS A 350 -22.32 13.83 36.32
C LYS A 350 -20.94 13.26 35.98
N PHE A 351 -19.86 13.88 36.46
CA PHE A 351 -18.49 13.37 36.31
C PHE A 351 -18.21 12.30 37.38
N THR A 352 -18.62 11.06 37.11
CA THR A 352 -18.36 9.94 38.03
C THR A 352 -16.97 9.36 37.82
N VAL A 353 -16.38 8.81 38.90
CA VAL A 353 -15.10 8.06 38.81
C VAL A 353 -15.22 6.85 37.86
N LEU A 354 -16.42 6.29 37.72
CA LEU A 354 -16.68 5.20 36.78
C LEU A 354 -16.57 5.68 35.33
N ALA A 355 -17.12 6.85 35.00
CA ALA A 355 -17.00 7.44 33.67
C ALA A 355 -15.54 7.77 33.33
N LEU A 356 -14.76 8.27 34.30
CA LEU A 356 -13.32 8.50 34.12
C LEU A 356 -12.57 7.18 33.86
N ARG A 357 -12.83 6.12 34.65
CA ARG A 357 -12.20 4.80 34.43
C ARG A 357 -12.58 4.19 33.09
N GLN A 358 -13.83 4.38 32.65
CA GLN A 358 -14.28 3.93 31.33
C GLN A 358 -13.57 4.69 30.21
N ALA A 359 -13.43 6.02 30.33
CA ALA A 359 -12.73 6.84 29.36
C ALA A 359 -11.23 6.51 29.28
N GLU A 360 -10.56 6.34 30.42
CA GLU A 360 -9.14 5.94 30.48
C GLU A 360 -8.95 4.54 29.86
N ALA A 361 -9.80 3.57 30.21
CA ALA A 361 -9.74 2.22 29.64
C ALA A 361 -9.99 2.23 28.12
N LEU A 362 -10.93 3.04 27.64
CA LEU A 362 -11.23 3.19 26.23
C LEU A 362 -10.09 3.89 25.47
N GLN A 363 -9.49 4.93 26.03
CA GLN A 363 -8.31 5.58 25.47
C GLN A 363 -7.15 4.59 25.36
N ARG A 364 -6.84 3.87 26.45
CA ARG A 364 -5.80 2.83 26.46
C ARG A 364 -6.07 1.75 25.41
N TRP A 365 -7.31 1.29 25.27
CA TRP A 365 -7.67 0.31 24.25
C TRP A 365 -7.45 0.85 22.82
N LYS A 366 -7.80 2.12 22.57
CA LYS A 366 -7.61 2.78 21.27
C LYS A 366 -6.14 2.97 20.92
N GLU A 367 -5.33 3.44 21.86
CA GLU A 367 -3.88 3.62 21.67
C GLU A 367 -3.17 2.27 21.43
N ILE A 368 -3.50 1.23 22.21
CA ILE A 368 -2.95 -0.12 22.02
C ILE A 368 -3.33 -0.66 20.64
N SER A 369 -4.60 -0.52 20.24
CA SER A 369 -5.09 -1.01 18.94
C SER A 369 -4.40 -0.30 17.77
N GLN A 370 -4.15 1.01 17.88
CA GLN A 370 -3.44 1.78 16.86
C GLN A 370 -1.94 1.45 16.79
N SER A 371 -1.33 1.10 17.93
CA SER A 371 0.11 0.79 18.01
C SER A 371 0.54 -0.47 17.27
N GLY A 372 -0.41 -1.37 17.01
CA GLY A 372 -0.18 -2.65 16.32
C GLY A 372 -0.73 -2.62 14.90
N ASP A 373 -0.32 -3.61 14.11
CA ASP A 373 -0.97 -3.88 12.84
C ASP A 373 -2.42 -4.33 13.05
N SER A 374 -3.26 -4.13 12.04
CA SER A 374 -4.66 -4.56 12.06
C SER A 374 -4.85 -6.08 11.98
N ASP A 375 -3.77 -6.86 11.88
CA ASP A 375 -3.84 -8.31 11.84
C ASP A 375 -4.33 -8.89 13.17
N TYR A 376 -5.15 -9.94 13.07
CA TYR A 376 -5.72 -10.62 14.22
C TYR A 376 -4.64 -11.13 15.18
N ARG A 377 -3.53 -11.69 14.67
CA ARG A 377 -2.43 -12.20 15.49
C ARG A 377 -1.77 -11.09 16.30
N GLU A 378 -1.51 -9.94 15.69
CA GLU A 378 -0.88 -8.81 16.39
C GLU A 378 -1.85 -8.17 17.39
N GLN A 379 -3.13 -8.04 17.06
CA GLN A 379 -4.15 -7.54 17.99
C GLN A 379 -4.30 -8.47 19.21
N ILE A 380 -4.33 -9.80 19.00
CA ILE A 380 -4.38 -10.75 20.11
C ILE A 380 -3.12 -10.67 20.99
N ARG A 381 -1.95 -10.53 20.37
CA ARG A 381 -0.70 -10.35 21.11
C ARG A 381 -0.70 -9.07 21.95
N LYS A 382 -1.20 -7.96 21.39
CA LYS A 382 -1.20 -6.64 22.04
C LYS A 382 -2.24 -6.52 23.16
N HIS A 383 -3.44 -7.06 22.96
CA HIS A 383 -4.54 -6.99 23.94
C HIS A 383 -4.50 -8.11 24.98
N PHE A 384 -4.16 -9.34 24.57
CA PHE A 384 -4.23 -10.52 25.43
C PHE A 384 -2.88 -11.10 25.83
N GLY A 385 -1.77 -10.62 25.25
CA GLY A 385 -0.42 -11.15 25.55
C GLY A 385 -0.17 -12.57 25.03
N VAL A 386 -1.04 -13.08 24.15
CA VAL A 386 -0.96 -14.46 23.62
C VAL A 386 -0.34 -14.45 22.23
N ASN A 387 0.70 -15.25 22.02
CA ASN A 387 1.31 -15.45 20.71
C ASN A 387 0.62 -16.58 19.95
N LEU A 388 -0.06 -16.26 18.84
CA LEU A 388 -0.69 -17.27 17.98
C LEU A 388 0.31 -17.82 16.94
N PRO A 389 0.20 -19.11 16.55
CA PRO A 389 0.93 -19.66 15.43
C PRO A 389 0.72 -18.87 14.14
N GLN A 390 1.76 -18.76 13.31
CA GLN A 390 1.71 -18.01 12.05
C GLN A 390 0.63 -18.54 11.08
N ALA A 391 0.34 -19.84 11.10
CA ALA A 391 -0.70 -20.44 10.27
C ALA A 391 -2.13 -19.91 10.58
N LEU A 392 -2.37 -19.35 11.77
CA LEU A 392 -3.66 -18.75 12.12
C LEU A 392 -3.76 -17.27 11.70
N SER A 393 -2.67 -16.66 11.25
CA SER A 393 -2.72 -15.33 10.64
C SER A 393 -3.27 -15.44 9.22
N ASN A 394 -4.02 -14.42 8.80
CA ASN A 394 -4.50 -14.28 7.42
C ASN A 394 -3.49 -13.55 6.53
N MET A 395 -2.24 -13.40 6.99
CA MET A 395 -1.14 -12.79 6.27
C MET A 395 -0.23 -13.84 5.63
N CYS A 396 0.43 -13.46 4.54
CA CYS A 396 1.53 -14.23 4.00
C CYS A 396 2.78 -14.20 4.90
N THR A 397 3.70 -15.14 4.67
CA THR A 397 4.89 -15.33 5.51
C THR A 397 6.12 -14.76 4.81
N TYR A 398 6.84 -13.84 5.44
CA TYR A 398 8.18 -13.46 5.00
C TYR A 398 9.17 -14.58 5.34
N ILE A 399 9.90 -15.09 4.35
CA ILE A 399 10.78 -16.27 4.52
C ILE A 399 12.27 -15.92 4.52
N GLY A 400 12.62 -14.72 4.06
CA GLY A 400 14.01 -14.24 4.02
C GLY A 400 14.26 -13.33 2.83
N GLY A 401 15.44 -12.73 2.78
CA GLY A 401 15.80 -11.80 1.71
C GLY A 401 17.21 -11.28 1.86
N ILE A 402 17.63 -10.47 0.89
CA ILE A 402 18.89 -9.73 0.92
C ILE A 402 18.65 -8.26 0.59
N SER A 403 19.42 -7.38 1.22
CA SER A 403 19.39 -5.95 0.91
C SER A 403 20.81 -5.39 0.85
N ARG A 404 21.12 -4.57 -0.15
CA ARG A 404 22.41 -3.86 -0.26
C ARG A 404 22.23 -2.47 -0.81
N ASN A 405 23.18 -1.60 -0.50
CA ASN A 405 23.25 -0.27 -1.08
C ASN A 405 23.93 -0.34 -2.45
N LEU A 406 23.49 0.52 -3.35
CA LEU A 406 24.08 0.81 -4.64
C LEU A 406 24.60 2.25 -4.57
N ASP A 407 25.89 2.37 -4.80
CA ASP A 407 26.60 3.65 -4.80
C ASP A 407 26.94 4.07 -6.24
N ILE A 408 26.88 5.37 -6.50
CA ILE A 408 27.19 5.96 -7.81
C ILE A 408 28.61 6.51 -7.76
N SER A 409 29.48 6.01 -8.65
CA SER A 409 30.88 6.44 -8.76
C SER A 409 31.10 7.27 -10.02
N GLU A 410 32.11 8.14 -10.00
CA GLU A 410 32.47 8.95 -11.16
C GLU A 410 33.21 8.14 -12.24
N VAL A 411 32.98 8.54 -13.48
CA VAL A 411 33.71 8.09 -14.67
C VAL A 411 34.18 9.33 -15.41
N VAL A 412 35.49 9.57 -15.40
CA VAL A 412 36.10 10.74 -16.03
C VAL A 412 36.49 10.39 -17.47
N ASN A 413 35.98 11.14 -18.44
CA ASN A 413 36.45 11.04 -19.81
C ASN A 413 37.73 11.88 -19.99
N ASN A 414 38.87 11.21 -20.13
CA ASN A 414 40.18 11.85 -20.35
C ASN A 414 40.53 12.06 -21.84
N ASN A 415 39.66 11.67 -22.78
CA ASN A 415 39.92 11.82 -24.21
C ASN A 415 39.47 13.21 -24.70
N LEU A 416 40.32 14.21 -24.49
CA LEU A 416 40.11 15.59 -24.98
C LEU A 416 40.71 15.69 -26.38
N ALA A 417 39.86 15.72 -27.42
CA ALA A 417 40.30 15.72 -28.82
C ALA A 417 40.59 17.13 -29.37
N SER A 418 40.15 18.20 -28.69
CA SER A 418 40.36 19.58 -29.13
C SER A 418 40.72 20.54 -27.99
N GLU A 419 41.41 21.64 -28.32
CA GLU A 419 41.84 22.69 -27.39
C GLU A 419 40.60 23.51 -26.96
N GLY A 420 40.05 23.21 -25.78
CA GLY A 420 38.82 23.83 -25.26
C GLY A 420 37.77 22.84 -24.74
N ASP A 421 37.93 21.54 -25.00
CA ASP A 421 37.07 20.51 -24.40
C ASP A 421 37.35 20.39 -22.90
N THR A 422 36.30 20.54 -22.09
CA THR A 422 36.37 20.29 -20.64
C THR A 422 36.13 18.81 -20.37
N ALA A 423 36.80 18.25 -19.36
CA ALA A 423 36.56 16.87 -18.95
C ALA A 423 35.10 16.72 -18.49
N VAL A 424 34.31 15.94 -19.23
CA VAL A 424 32.94 15.61 -18.85
C VAL A 424 32.99 14.45 -17.85
N ILE A 425 32.48 14.68 -16.65
CA ILE A 425 32.32 13.67 -15.61
C ILE A 425 30.93 13.07 -15.76
N ALA A 426 30.85 11.77 -16.00
CA ALA A 426 29.58 11.02 -15.96
C ALA A 426 29.57 10.12 -14.73
N GLY A 427 28.38 9.74 -14.28
CA GLY A 427 28.23 8.77 -13.18
C GLY A 427 27.94 7.36 -13.69
N LYS A 428 28.45 6.36 -12.97
CA LYS A 428 28.07 4.96 -13.14
C LYS A 428 27.80 4.33 -11.78
N GLY A 429 26.56 3.96 -11.53
CA GLY A 429 26.17 3.16 -10.37
C GLY A 429 26.43 1.68 -10.60
N VAL A 430 27.03 1.03 -9.60
CA VAL A 430 27.24 -0.42 -9.58
C VAL A 430 26.88 -0.96 -8.21
N GLY A 431 25.97 -1.94 -8.18
CA GLY A 431 25.57 -2.65 -6.97
C GLY A 431 25.88 -4.14 -7.11
N THR A 432 26.35 -4.78 -6.05
CA THR A 432 26.52 -6.24 -6.01
C THR A 432 26.01 -6.79 -4.69
N GLY A 433 25.44 -7.98 -4.72
CA GLY A 433 24.99 -8.62 -3.49
C GLY A 433 24.90 -10.13 -3.63
N ASN A 434 25.12 -10.80 -2.49
CA ASN A 434 24.90 -12.22 -2.33
C ASN A 434 24.22 -12.53 -1.00
N GLY A 435 23.57 -13.69 -0.92
CA GLY A 435 23.08 -14.25 0.33
C GLY A 435 22.32 -15.55 0.14
N SER A 436 22.17 -16.30 1.22
CA SER A 436 21.49 -17.59 1.20
C SER A 436 20.63 -17.80 2.43
N PHE A 437 19.53 -18.54 2.27
CA PHE A 437 18.67 -18.93 3.37
C PHE A 437 17.90 -20.21 3.01
N THR A 438 17.29 -20.83 4.02
CA THR A 438 16.51 -22.06 3.84
C THR A 438 15.10 -21.89 4.38
N TYR A 439 14.14 -22.48 3.70
CA TYR A 439 12.73 -22.45 4.09
C TYR A 439 12.10 -23.83 3.89
N MET A 440 11.09 -24.17 4.71
CA MET A 440 10.34 -25.41 4.59
C MET A 440 8.86 -25.10 4.59
N THR A 441 8.14 -25.69 3.63
CA THR A 441 6.70 -25.50 3.45
C THR A 441 5.92 -26.61 4.16
N ASN A 442 4.82 -26.22 4.81
CA ASN A 442 3.91 -27.18 5.46
C ASN A 442 2.61 -27.38 4.66
N GLU A 443 2.29 -26.47 3.74
CA GLU A 443 1.10 -26.49 2.89
C GLU A 443 1.45 -26.03 1.47
N HIS A 444 0.50 -26.14 0.54
CA HIS A 444 0.67 -25.61 -0.82
C HIS A 444 0.71 -24.07 -0.77
N CYS A 445 1.83 -23.48 -1.16
CA CYS A 445 1.98 -22.03 -1.24
C CYS A 445 2.72 -21.58 -2.50
N VAL A 446 2.50 -20.34 -2.92
CA VAL A 446 3.37 -19.67 -3.89
C VAL A 446 4.55 -19.08 -3.13
N VAL A 447 5.76 -19.55 -3.43
CA VAL A 447 6.99 -18.90 -2.95
C VAL A 447 7.41 -17.90 -4.01
N MET A 448 7.53 -16.63 -3.65
CA MET A 448 7.78 -15.54 -4.59
C MET A 448 8.87 -14.61 -4.06
N CYS A 449 9.78 -14.21 -4.95
CA CYS A 449 10.76 -13.15 -4.74
C CYS A 449 10.28 -11.85 -5.37
N ILE A 450 10.19 -10.81 -4.55
CA ILE A 450 9.92 -9.44 -4.97
C ILE A 450 11.23 -8.65 -4.91
N TYR A 451 11.62 -8.09 -6.05
CA TYR A 451 12.66 -7.08 -6.14
C TYR A 451 12.04 -5.70 -5.99
N HIS A 452 12.69 -4.84 -5.20
CA HIS A 452 12.42 -3.41 -5.20
C HIS A 452 13.66 -2.60 -4.83
N ALA A 453 13.70 -1.35 -5.28
CA ALA A 453 14.75 -0.41 -4.95
C ALA A 453 14.16 0.87 -4.37
N VAL A 454 14.81 1.45 -3.36
CA VAL A 454 14.35 2.65 -2.64
C VAL A 454 15.51 3.64 -2.55
N PRO A 455 15.35 4.91 -2.96
CA PRO A 455 16.33 5.93 -2.67
C PRO A 455 16.32 6.27 -1.19
N LEU A 456 17.46 6.66 -0.64
CA LEU A 456 17.45 7.32 0.66
C LEU A 456 16.75 8.69 0.54
N LEU A 457 16.01 9.04 1.59
CA LEU A 457 15.21 10.26 1.63
C LEU A 457 16.10 11.45 1.93
N ASP A 458 16.19 12.37 0.99
CA ASP A 458 16.73 13.71 1.20
C ASP A 458 15.63 14.73 0.83
N TYR A 459 15.55 15.87 1.52
CA TYR A 459 14.50 16.87 1.29
C TYR A 459 15.08 18.23 0.84
N THR A 460 14.34 18.93 -0.03
CA THR A 460 14.51 20.38 -0.18
C THR A 460 13.56 21.09 0.75
N ILE A 461 14.08 21.69 1.82
CA ILE A 461 13.25 22.44 2.76
C ILE A 461 12.87 23.79 2.14
N THR A 462 11.58 24.11 2.13
CA THR A 462 11.10 25.48 1.85
C THR A 462 10.58 26.21 3.09
N GLY A 463 10.24 25.47 4.15
CA GLY A 463 9.82 26.01 5.44
C GLY A 463 10.97 26.28 6.43
N GLN A 464 10.60 26.79 7.61
CA GLN A 464 11.53 26.90 8.73
C GLN A 464 11.62 25.55 9.47
N ASP A 465 12.79 25.26 10.07
CA ASP A 465 12.94 24.11 10.97
C ASP A 465 11.92 24.19 12.12
N GLY A 466 11.38 23.04 12.54
CA GLY A 466 10.35 22.99 13.56
C GLY A 466 10.74 23.61 14.90
N GLN A 467 12.01 23.60 15.27
CA GLN A 467 12.48 24.26 16.49
C GLN A 467 12.45 25.79 16.37
N LEU A 468 12.53 26.35 15.16
CA LEU A 468 12.43 27.80 14.93
C LEU A 468 10.98 28.31 15.01
N LEU A 469 10.00 27.41 14.89
CA LEU A 469 8.58 27.74 15.03
C LEU A 469 8.14 27.88 16.50
N VAL A 470 9.03 27.55 17.43
CA VAL A 470 8.81 27.59 18.88
C VAL A 470 9.14 29.01 19.36
N THR A 471 8.13 29.87 19.40
CA THR A 471 8.28 31.29 19.76
C THR A 471 7.95 31.58 21.23
N ASP A 472 7.17 30.72 21.86
CA ASP A 472 6.80 30.85 23.27
C ASP A 472 7.66 29.93 24.15
N ALA A 473 8.04 30.40 25.34
CA ALA A 473 8.85 29.63 26.28
C ALA A 473 8.11 28.36 26.75
N GLU A 474 6.78 28.40 26.84
CA GLU A 474 5.96 27.23 27.21
C GLU A 474 5.87 26.17 26.10
N SER A 475 6.18 26.55 24.85
CA SER A 475 6.21 25.61 23.73
C SER A 475 7.53 24.80 23.65
N LEU A 476 8.52 25.14 24.48
CA LEU A 476 9.72 24.32 24.66
C LEU A 476 9.39 22.97 25.33
N PRO A 477 10.21 21.94 25.09
CA PRO A 477 9.97 20.62 25.67
C PRO A 477 10.10 20.64 27.19
N ILE A 478 9.01 20.25 27.86
CA ILE A 478 8.93 20.04 29.30
C ILE A 478 8.71 18.54 29.54
N PRO A 479 9.62 17.84 30.25
CA PRO A 479 9.56 16.38 30.40
C PRO A 479 8.22 15.85 30.94
N GLU A 480 7.57 16.59 31.83
CA GLU A 480 6.28 16.25 32.43
C GLU A 480 5.16 16.08 31.39
N PHE A 481 5.28 16.76 30.25
CA PHE A 481 4.27 16.77 29.21
C PHE A 481 4.54 15.77 28.07
N ASP A 482 5.67 15.06 28.09
CA ASP A 482 6.08 14.15 27.02
C ASP A 482 5.10 12.98 26.81
N ASN A 483 4.43 12.53 27.88
CA ASN A 483 3.54 11.36 27.87
C ASN A 483 2.05 11.69 27.66
N ILE A 484 1.71 12.92 27.25
CA ILE A 484 0.30 13.33 27.05
C ILE A 484 -0.29 12.77 25.74
N GLY A 485 0.56 12.35 24.80
CA GLY A 485 0.13 11.71 23.56
C GLY A 485 0.89 12.25 22.33
N MET A 486 0.16 12.39 21.23
CA MET A 486 0.71 12.82 19.95
C MET A 486 0.37 14.28 19.62
N GLU A 487 1.24 14.93 18.86
CA GLU A 487 1.05 16.29 18.35
C GLU A 487 0.93 16.28 16.82
N VAL A 488 0.28 17.30 16.27
CA VAL A 488 0.11 17.45 14.83
C VAL A 488 1.41 17.92 14.18
N LEU A 489 1.83 17.28 13.09
CA LEU A 489 2.93 17.75 12.26
C LEU A 489 2.46 18.94 11.39
N PRO A 490 2.99 20.16 11.58
CA PRO A 490 2.63 21.30 10.75
C PRO A 490 3.29 21.16 9.38
N MET A 491 2.47 21.21 8.34
CA MET A 491 2.91 21.02 6.95
C MET A 491 3.75 22.21 6.44
N THR A 492 3.72 23.33 7.15
CA THR A 492 4.51 24.54 6.90
C THR A 492 6.01 24.29 6.82
N GLN A 493 6.54 23.29 7.53
CA GLN A 493 7.98 22.97 7.51
C GLN A 493 8.46 22.52 6.11
N ILE A 494 7.55 21.99 5.29
CA ILE A 494 7.89 21.37 3.99
C ILE A 494 7.25 22.09 2.80
N PHE A 495 6.08 22.71 3.00
CA PHE A 495 5.32 23.38 1.95
C PHE A 495 5.13 24.87 2.22
N ASN A 496 6.23 25.61 2.40
CA ASN A 496 6.18 27.07 2.54
C ASN A 496 6.62 27.75 1.24
N SER A 497 5.89 27.50 0.16
CA SER A 497 6.20 28.04 -1.16
C SER A 497 4.94 28.29 -1.97
N PRO A 498 4.90 29.35 -2.80
CA PRO A 498 3.78 29.60 -3.71
C PRO A 498 3.63 28.52 -4.79
N LYS A 499 4.61 27.61 -4.95
CA LYS A 499 4.53 26.47 -5.88
C LYS A 499 3.78 25.26 -5.30
N ALA A 500 3.46 25.26 -4.00
CA ALA A 500 2.60 24.25 -3.40
C ALA A 500 1.13 24.57 -3.78
N SER A 501 0.53 23.75 -4.63
CA SER A 501 -0.88 23.89 -5.00
C SER A 501 -1.78 23.41 -3.87
N ILE A 502 -2.66 24.31 -3.38
CA ILE A 502 -3.83 24.05 -2.52
C ILE A 502 -3.49 23.16 -1.31
N VAL A 503 -3.11 23.75 -0.18
CA VAL A 503 -3.02 23.02 1.09
C VAL A 503 -3.62 23.88 2.19
N ASN A 504 -4.43 23.30 3.08
CA ASN A 504 -4.45 23.81 4.45
C ASN A 504 -3.08 23.46 5.01
N LEU A 505 -2.26 24.45 5.33
CA LEU A 505 -0.92 24.20 5.88
C LEU A 505 -0.93 23.62 7.31
N PHE A 506 -2.11 23.30 7.86
CA PHE A 506 -2.28 23.09 9.30
C PHE A 506 -2.13 21.63 9.77
N ASN A 507 -2.38 20.59 8.96
CA ASN A 507 -2.41 19.22 9.51
C ASN A 507 -1.91 18.14 8.52
N ALA A 508 -0.70 17.63 8.74
CA ALA A 508 -0.13 16.49 8.01
C ALA A 508 -0.38 15.12 8.70
N GLY A 509 -1.10 15.11 9.82
CA GLY A 509 -1.23 13.94 10.70
C GLY A 509 -0.46 14.12 12.00
N TYR A 510 -0.26 13.02 12.72
CA TYR A 510 0.17 12.99 14.12
C TYR A 510 1.49 12.24 14.30
N ASN A 511 2.40 12.85 15.08
CA ASN A 511 3.66 12.27 15.52
C ASN A 511 3.73 12.29 17.05
N PRO A 512 4.61 11.50 17.68
CA PRO A 512 4.89 11.62 19.11
C PRO A 512 5.21 13.07 19.48
N ARG A 513 4.73 13.53 20.63
CA ARG A 513 4.98 14.91 21.09
C ARG A 513 6.48 15.23 21.14
N TYR A 514 6.81 16.50 20.87
CA TYR A 514 8.19 16.99 20.81
C TYR A 514 9.06 16.30 19.74
N PHE A 515 8.45 15.85 18.64
CA PHE A 515 9.17 15.18 17.55
C PHE A 515 10.33 16.02 16.98
N ASN A 516 10.19 17.35 16.94
CA ASN A 516 11.23 18.28 16.48
C ASN A 516 12.55 18.23 17.30
N TRP A 517 12.51 17.67 18.52
CA TRP A 517 13.71 17.42 19.35
C TRP A 517 14.16 15.96 19.35
N LYS A 518 13.33 15.04 18.84
CA LYS A 518 13.59 13.60 18.82
C LYS A 518 14.17 13.12 17.50
N THR A 519 13.90 13.83 16.39
CA THR A 519 14.40 13.48 15.06
C THR A 519 14.68 14.72 14.21
N LYS A 520 15.48 14.55 13.15
CA LYS A 520 15.80 15.57 12.15
C LYS A 520 15.70 14.96 10.75
N LEU A 521 15.31 15.79 9.78
CA LEU A 521 15.27 15.42 8.37
C LEU A 521 16.66 15.57 7.73
N ASP A 522 16.95 14.75 6.73
CA ASP A 522 18.10 14.93 5.84
C ASP A 522 17.78 16.01 4.79
N VAL A 523 18.67 17.00 4.63
CA VAL A 523 18.39 18.24 3.88
C VAL A 523 19.45 18.55 2.85
N VAL A 524 19.00 19.01 1.69
CA VAL A 524 19.84 19.53 0.60
C VAL A 524 19.78 21.06 0.56
N ASN A 525 20.95 21.70 0.57
CA ASN A 525 21.09 23.17 0.64
C ASN A 525 21.97 23.75 -0.48
N GLY A 526 21.88 25.07 -0.68
CA GLY A 526 22.76 25.81 -1.58
C GLY A 526 22.46 25.57 -3.06
N ALA A 527 23.52 25.59 -3.89
CA ALA A 527 23.42 25.44 -5.35
C ALA A 527 22.84 24.08 -5.78
N PHE A 528 22.84 23.06 -4.91
CA PHE A 528 22.19 21.77 -5.16
C PHE A 528 20.68 21.88 -5.36
N THR A 529 20.03 22.92 -4.85
CA THR A 529 18.59 23.18 -5.08
C THR A 529 18.31 23.87 -6.42
N THR A 530 19.33 24.47 -7.05
CA THR A 530 19.18 25.34 -8.23
C THR A 530 19.99 24.85 -9.44
N THR A 531 21.28 25.16 -9.50
CA THR A 531 22.14 24.91 -10.68
C THR A 531 22.79 23.53 -10.68
N LEU A 532 22.97 22.91 -9.50
CA LEU A 532 23.65 21.62 -9.34
C LEU A 532 22.68 20.47 -9.02
N LYS A 533 21.49 20.48 -9.63
CA LYS A 533 20.45 19.49 -9.36
C LYS A 533 20.82 18.06 -9.74
N SER A 534 21.72 17.86 -10.69
CA SER A 534 22.16 16.52 -11.10
C SER A 534 22.95 15.77 -10.04
N TRP A 535 23.45 16.46 -9.01
CA TRP A 535 24.25 15.85 -7.95
C TRP A 535 23.42 15.19 -6.84
N VAL A 536 22.12 15.47 -6.79
CA VAL A 536 21.23 15.11 -5.67
C VAL A 536 19.84 14.79 -6.19
N SER A 537 19.11 13.93 -5.50
CA SER A 537 17.72 13.60 -5.86
C SER A 537 16.77 13.81 -4.68
N PRO A 538 16.61 15.05 -4.20
CA PRO A 538 15.76 15.31 -3.06
C PRO A 538 14.28 15.20 -3.44
N VAL A 539 13.47 14.82 -2.46
CA VAL A 539 12.01 14.95 -2.52
C VAL A 539 11.66 16.43 -2.49
N THR A 540 11.20 16.96 -3.63
CA THR A 540 10.87 18.38 -3.78
C THR A 540 9.39 18.65 -3.55
N GLU A 541 9.06 19.89 -3.18
CA GLU A 541 7.67 20.33 -3.02
C GLU A 541 6.82 20.17 -4.28
N SER A 542 7.41 20.24 -5.48
CA SER A 542 6.71 20.03 -6.75
C SER A 542 6.41 18.55 -7.00
N LEU A 543 7.34 17.67 -6.61
CA LEU A 543 7.11 16.23 -6.65
C LEU A 543 5.99 15.86 -5.67
N LEU A 544 6.05 16.41 -4.46
CA LEU A 544 5.05 16.19 -3.43
C LEU A 544 3.68 16.81 -3.79
N SER A 545 3.66 18.01 -4.41
CA SER A 545 2.41 18.71 -4.77
C SER A 545 1.68 18.02 -5.92
N GLY A 546 2.43 17.48 -6.91
CA GLY A 546 1.87 16.65 -7.98
C GLY A 546 1.11 15.43 -7.45
N TRP A 547 1.54 14.86 -6.32
CA TRP A 547 0.87 13.71 -5.72
C TRP A 547 -0.54 14.01 -5.18
N PHE A 548 -0.81 15.27 -4.82
CA PHE A 548 -2.16 15.70 -4.50
C PHE A 548 -3.01 15.84 -5.77
N GLY A 549 -2.44 16.36 -6.86
CA GLY A 549 -3.10 16.57 -8.17
C GLY A 549 -3.70 15.32 -8.83
N PHE A 550 -3.02 14.18 -8.75
CA PHE A 550 -3.44 12.89 -9.35
C PHE A 550 -4.10 11.94 -8.34
N GLY A 551 -4.35 12.44 -7.12
CA GLY A 551 -4.89 11.71 -5.97
C GLY A 551 -6.41 11.72 -5.84
N TYR A 552 -7.11 12.58 -6.58
CA TYR A 552 -8.54 12.84 -6.39
C TYR A 552 -9.42 11.78 -7.05
N GLN A 553 -10.14 10.99 -6.24
CA GLN A 553 -11.38 10.36 -6.68
C GLN A 553 -12.52 11.32 -6.35
N GLU A 554 -13.35 11.65 -7.34
CA GLU A 554 -14.60 12.39 -7.14
C GLU A 554 -15.47 11.66 -6.10
N GLY A 555 -15.72 12.29 -4.95
CA GLY A 555 -16.64 11.79 -3.93
C GLY A 555 -16.35 12.21 -2.49
N ASP A 556 -15.09 12.45 -2.13
CA ASP A 556 -14.67 12.65 -0.71
C ASP A 556 -14.30 14.11 -0.35
N VAL A 557 -14.57 15.07 -1.22
CA VAL A 557 -14.24 16.48 -0.96
C VAL A 557 -15.50 17.30 -0.77
N ASN A 558 -15.78 17.65 0.49
CA ASN A 558 -16.54 18.85 0.79
C ASN A 558 -15.63 20.04 0.43
N GLU A 559 -16.10 20.90 -0.49
CA GLU A 559 -15.37 22.08 -1.03
C GLU A 559 -14.80 23.01 0.05
N ASN A 560 -15.25 22.88 1.30
CA ASN A 560 -14.80 23.66 2.45
C ASN A 560 -13.74 22.96 3.33
N THR A 561 -13.42 21.68 3.10
CA THR A 561 -12.39 20.93 3.84
C THR A 561 -11.15 20.71 2.97
N ARG A 562 -10.15 21.51 3.28
CA ARG A 562 -8.86 21.62 2.60
C ARG A 562 -8.01 20.34 2.81
N VAL A 563 -7.68 19.65 1.71
CA VAL A 563 -6.67 18.59 1.47
C VAL A 563 -6.34 17.62 2.62
N VAL A 564 -6.73 16.37 2.43
CA VAL A 564 -6.37 15.21 3.26
C VAL A 564 -5.17 14.50 2.60
N LEU A 565 -4.10 14.22 3.36
CA LEU A 565 -3.01 13.35 2.89
C LEU A 565 -3.59 11.98 2.49
N ASN A 566 -3.15 11.46 1.34
CA ASN A 566 -3.57 10.15 0.85
C ASN A 566 -2.38 9.18 0.92
N TYR A 567 -2.64 7.87 1.02
CA TYR A 567 -1.62 6.82 1.06
C TYR A 567 -0.60 6.90 -0.10
N LYS A 568 -1.02 7.46 -1.25
CA LYS A 568 -0.17 7.70 -2.42
C LYS A 568 1.06 8.55 -2.09
N PHE A 569 0.95 9.45 -1.10
CA PHE A 569 2.05 10.30 -0.63
C PHE A 569 3.25 9.48 -0.11
N PHE A 570 3.00 8.31 0.44
CA PHE A 570 4.06 7.48 1.02
C PHE A 570 4.70 6.53 0.02
N LYS A 571 4.22 6.49 -1.23
CA LYS A 571 4.74 5.61 -2.27
C LYS A 571 5.95 6.26 -2.95
N VAL A 572 6.96 5.44 -3.24
CA VAL A 572 8.17 5.89 -3.95
C VAL A 572 7.81 6.17 -5.40
N ASN A 573 7.95 7.42 -5.82
CA ASN A 573 7.78 7.82 -7.21
C ASN A 573 9.12 7.72 -7.96
N PRO A 574 9.20 6.94 -9.06
CA PRO A 574 10.39 6.86 -9.90
C PRO A 574 10.96 8.21 -10.37
N ALA A 575 10.10 9.21 -10.56
CA ALA A 575 10.47 10.55 -11.04
C ALA A 575 11.37 11.34 -10.06
N VAL A 576 11.51 10.86 -8.82
CA VAL A 576 12.44 11.46 -7.85
C VAL A 576 13.89 11.46 -8.35
N LEU A 577 14.25 10.50 -9.21
CA LEU A 577 15.60 10.37 -9.76
C LEU A 577 15.76 11.01 -11.15
N ASP A 578 14.72 11.62 -11.72
CA ASP A 578 14.82 12.34 -12.99
C ASP A 578 15.93 13.40 -13.02
N PRO A 579 16.28 14.11 -11.92
CA PRO A 579 17.40 15.06 -11.95
C PRO A 579 18.76 14.43 -12.22
N ILE A 580 18.96 13.15 -11.87
CA ILE A 580 20.25 12.47 -11.95
C ILE A 580 20.39 11.65 -13.25
N PHE A 581 19.28 11.18 -13.82
CA PHE A 581 19.26 10.40 -15.05
C PHE A 581 19.01 11.27 -16.28
N GLY A 582 19.66 10.96 -17.40
CA GLY A 582 19.47 11.71 -18.66
C GLY A 582 18.10 11.49 -19.33
N VAL A 583 17.32 10.52 -18.85
CA VAL A 583 15.98 10.20 -19.37
C VAL A 583 14.99 10.19 -18.21
N ASN A 584 13.93 10.99 -18.34
CA ASN A 584 12.87 11.06 -17.34
C ASN A 584 12.06 9.75 -17.30
N ALA A 585 11.63 9.34 -16.12
CA ALA A 585 10.81 8.15 -15.95
C ALA A 585 9.42 8.32 -16.59
N ASP A 586 9.00 7.35 -17.40
CA ASP A 586 7.66 7.27 -18.01
C ASP A 586 7.00 5.91 -17.75
N SER A 587 5.90 5.58 -18.43
CA SER A 587 5.23 4.28 -18.25
C SER A 587 5.92 3.11 -18.97
N THR A 588 6.93 3.38 -19.80
CA THR A 588 7.65 2.36 -20.58
C THR A 588 8.81 1.80 -19.77
N TRP A 589 9.22 0.57 -20.05
CA TRP A 589 10.41 -0.03 -19.44
C TRP A 589 11.72 0.50 -20.03
N ASP A 590 11.69 1.28 -21.11
CA ASP A 590 12.90 1.81 -21.76
C ASP A 590 13.53 2.93 -20.91
N THR A 591 12.70 3.59 -20.10
CA THR A 591 13.11 4.58 -19.08
C THR A 591 13.42 3.92 -17.72
N ASP A 592 13.64 2.60 -17.67
CA ASP A 592 14.03 1.90 -16.44
C ASP A 592 15.46 2.27 -16.02
N GLN A 593 15.60 2.79 -14.81
CA GLN A 593 16.84 3.35 -14.28
C GLN A 593 17.88 2.28 -13.90
N LEU A 594 17.42 1.09 -13.51
CA LEU A 594 18.26 0.01 -13.00
C LEU A 594 18.29 -1.17 -13.99
N LEU A 595 19.49 -1.65 -14.29
CA LEU A 595 19.78 -2.79 -15.13
C LEU A 595 20.35 -3.90 -14.26
N VAL A 596 19.53 -4.90 -13.95
CA VAL A 596 19.86 -5.92 -12.95
C VAL A 596 20.09 -7.26 -13.64
N ASN A 597 21.24 -7.86 -13.37
CA ASN A 597 21.53 -9.24 -13.73
C ASN A 597 21.58 -10.07 -12.44
N SER A 598 20.54 -10.87 -12.20
CA SER A 598 20.45 -11.73 -11.02
C SER A 598 20.51 -13.21 -11.39
N TYR A 599 21.06 -13.99 -10.48
CA TYR A 599 20.99 -15.44 -10.45
C TYR A 599 20.34 -15.84 -9.14
N ILE A 600 19.15 -16.44 -9.24
CA ILE A 600 18.42 -16.97 -8.09
C ILE A 600 18.62 -18.47 -8.12
N GLY A 601 19.67 -18.93 -7.43
CA GLY A 601 19.92 -20.35 -7.19
C GLY A 601 18.87 -20.90 -6.22
N CYS A 602 18.21 -21.98 -6.59
CA CYS A 602 17.15 -22.57 -5.78
C CYS A 602 17.26 -24.10 -5.83
N TYR A 603 17.70 -24.69 -4.73
CA TYR A 603 17.71 -26.13 -4.54
C TYR A 603 16.52 -26.53 -3.68
N VAL A 604 15.64 -27.37 -4.23
CA VAL A 604 14.44 -27.82 -3.53
C VAL A 604 14.45 -29.34 -3.35
N ALA A 605 14.26 -29.81 -2.12
CA ALA A 605 14.03 -31.22 -1.84
C ALA A 605 12.52 -31.48 -1.74
N ARG A 606 11.97 -32.19 -2.72
CA ARG A 606 10.54 -32.48 -2.85
C ARG A 606 10.24 -33.96 -2.69
N ASN A 607 9.00 -34.27 -2.32
CA ASN A 607 8.47 -35.64 -2.26
C ASN A 607 8.09 -36.15 -3.66
N LEU A 608 9.02 -36.04 -4.61
CA LEU A 608 8.91 -36.52 -5.98
C LEU A 608 10.11 -37.41 -6.31
N SER A 609 9.88 -38.40 -7.18
CA SER A 609 10.96 -39.15 -7.81
C SER A 609 11.76 -38.24 -8.76
N ARG A 610 13.07 -38.44 -8.84
CA ARG A 610 13.94 -37.67 -9.75
C ARG A 610 13.66 -37.97 -11.22
N ASP A 611 13.39 -39.24 -11.53
CA ASP A 611 13.36 -39.73 -12.91
C ASP A 611 11.93 -39.89 -13.45
N GLY A 612 10.91 -39.88 -12.57
CA GLY A 612 9.50 -39.93 -12.96
C GLY A 612 9.06 -41.19 -13.71
N VAL A 613 9.94 -42.19 -13.83
CA VAL A 613 9.66 -43.47 -14.49
C VAL A 613 8.80 -44.35 -13.57
N PRO A 614 7.85 -45.11 -14.13
CA PRO A 614 7.21 -46.18 -13.37
C PRO A 614 8.31 -47.22 -13.06
N TYR A 615 8.48 -47.52 -11.77
CA TYR A 615 9.47 -48.44 -11.15
C TYR A 615 10.83 -47.83 -10.81
#